data_AF-A0AAW0P7Q5-F1
#
_entry.id   AF-A0AAW0P7Q5-F1
#
_cell.length_a   1.000
_cell.length_b   1.000
_cell.length_c   1.000
_cell.angle_alpha   90.00
_cell.angle_beta   90.00
_cell.angle_gamma   90.00
#
_symmetry.space_group_name_H-M   'P 1'
#
loop_
_entity.id
_entity.type
_entity.pdbx_description
1 polymer ?
#
loop_
_entity_poly.entity_id
_entity_poly.type
_entity_poly.pdbx_seq_one_letter_code
_entity_poly.pdbx_strand_id
1 'polypeptide(L)'
;MLYKVKPGVCDQSFGIHVAELACFPAEVVAAAKEKASDLEEFQELAAEETEEGPETKRRRTDKQVGEGLIMDFLEKVKSLPVSDMNDAEVKTELRRMKEELEAKNNSFISEILKRCVSVK
;
A
#
# COMPACT_ATOMS: atom_id res chain seq x y z
N MET A 1 10.11 6.77 28.42
CA MET A 1 10.95 5.56 28.25
C MET A 1 10.59 4.53 29.30
N LEU A 2 10.41 3.25 28.92
CA LEU A 2 10.08 2.18 29.87
C LEU A 2 11.32 1.46 30.43
N TYR A 3 12.49 1.62 29.80
CA TYR A 3 13.75 0.96 30.17
C TYR A 3 13.63 -0.57 30.36
N LYS A 4 12.76 -1.21 29.56
CA LYS A 4 12.53 -2.66 29.56
C LYS A 4 12.92 -3.23 28.21
N VAL A 5 13.67 -4.33 28.22
CA VAL A 5 13.96 -5.12 27.02
C VAL A 5 12.93 -6.23 26.91
N LYS A 6 12.31 -6.37 25.74
CA LYS A 6 11.41 -7.47 25.39
C LYS A 6 12.00 -8.24 24.21
N PRO A 7 11.75 -9.56 24.12
CA PRO A 7 12.09 -10.30 22.91
C PRO A 7 11.24 -9.81 21.73
N GLY A 8 11.81 -9.86 20.52
CA GLY A 8 11.17 -9.41 19.29
C GLY A 8 11.50 -7.98 18.89
N VAL A 9 10.99 -7.59 17.72
CA VAL A 9 11.16 -6.23 17.16
C VAL A 9 10.04 -5.30 17.63
N CYS A 10 10.26 -4.00 17.50
CA CYS A 10 9.18 -3.01 17.63
C CYS A 10 8.50 -2.81 16.27
N ASP A 11 7.17 -2.76 16.28
CA ASP A 11 6.31 -2.54 15.12
C ASP A 11 6.16 -1.05 14.77
N GLN A 12 6.28 -0.17 15.77
CA GLN A 12 6.10 1.27 15.61
C GLN A 12 7.40 2.05 15.80
N SER A 13 7.62 3.00 14.89
CA SER A 13 8.68 4.01 14.99
C SER A 13 8.15 5.30 15.62
N PHE A 14 8.98 5.98 16.42
CA PHE A 14 8.58 7.20 17.14
C PHE A 14 9.16 8.50 16.54
N GLY A 15 9.81 8.44 15.38
CA GLY A 15 10.53 9.59 14.80
C GLY A 15 9.64 10.82 14.58
N ILE A 16 8.48 10.65 13.94
CA ILE A 16 7.51 11.73 13.71
C ILE A 16 6.95 12.27 15.04
N HIS A 17 6.67 11.39 16.00
CA HIS A 17 6.21 11.80 17.32
C HIS A 17 7.24 12.67 18.05
N VAL A 18 8.53 12.33 17.93
CA VAL A 18 9.62 13.16 18.47
C VAL A 18 9.72 14.50 17.75
N ALA A 19 9.51 14.54 16.43
CA ALA A 19 9.49 15.80 15.67
C ALA A 19 8.36 16.74 16.13
N GLU A 20 7.17 16.20 16.43
CA GLU A 20 6.07 16.96 17.03
C GLU A 20 6.45 17.54 18.40
N LEU A 21 7.06 16.73 19.27
CA LEU A 21 7.55 17.18 20.59
C LEU A 21 8.65 18.25 20.49
N ALA A 22 9.43 18.22 19.41
CA ALA A 22 10.45 19.23 19.10
C ALA A 22 9.87 20.48 18.41
N CYS A 23 8.54 20.60 18.33
CA CYS A 23 7.84 21.73 17.73
C CYS A 23 8.21 21.98 16.26
N PHE A 24 8.42 20.92 15.48
CA PHE A 24 8.56 21.06 14.04
C PHE A 24 7.28 21.70 13.44
N PRO A 25 7.39 22.49 12.36
CA PRO A 25 6.22 23.08 11.72
C PRO A 25 5.20 22.01 11.33
N ALA A 26 3.91 22.31 11.55
CA ALA A 26 2.82 21.37 11.29
C ALA A 26 2.80 20.86 9.84
N GLU A 27 3.13 21.73 8.88
CA GLU A 27 3.24 21.36 7.45
C GLU A 27 4.33 20.33 7.20
N VAL A 28 5.48 20.44 7.87
CA VAL A 28 6.59 19.50 7.75
C VAL A 28 6.22 18.15 8.37
N VAL A 29 5.56 18.16 9.53
CA VAL A 29 5.05 16.95 10.17
C VAL A 29 3.99 16.26 9.30
N ALA A 30 3.09 17.03 8.68
CA ALA A 30 2.07 16.49 7.78
C ALA A 30 2.70 15.82 6.55
N ALA A 31 3.66 16.50 5.89
CA ALA A 31 4.39 15.93 4.76
C ALA A 31 5.19 14.68 5.16
N ALA A 32 5.77 14.66 6.36
CA ALA A 32 6.47 13.48 6.88
C ALA A 32 5.51 12.30 7.13
N LYS A 33 4.30 12.55 7.64
CA LYS A 33 3.27 11.51 7.84
C LYS A 33 2.78 10.93 6.52
N GLU A 34 2.51 11.78 5.54
CA GLU A 34 2.17 11.35 4.18
C GLU A 34 3.27 10.45 3.62
N LYS A 35 4.53 10.92 3.69
CA LYS A 35 5.65 10.18 3.12
C LYS A 35 5.97 8.87 3.85
N ALA A 36 5.83 8.84 5.17
CA ALA A 36 5.97 7.62 5.94
C ALA A 36 4.91 6.59 5.50
N SER A 37 3.67 7.03 5.32
CA SER A 37 2.59 6.14 4.92
C SER A 37 2.71 5.61 3.48
N ASP A 38 3.44 6.30 2.61
CA ASP A 38 3.81 5.80 1.27
C ASP A 38 4.95 4.75 1.33
N LEU A 39 5.80 4.80 2.36
CA LEU A 39 7.06 4.05 2.42
C LEU A 39 7.03 2.87 3.39
N GLU A 40 6.26 2.93 4.47
CA GLU A 40 6.10 1.86 5.45
C GLU A 40 5.47 0.59 4.83
N GLU A 41 4.71 0.76 3.75
CA GLU A 41 4.17 -0.34 2.96
C GLU A 41 5.29 -1.21 2.32
N PHE A 42 6.51 -0.68 2.14
CA PHE A 42 7.67 -1.47 1.70
C PHE A 42 8.39 -2.19 2.85
N GLN A 43 8.13 -1.81 4.10
CA GLN A 43 8.85 -2.30 5.28
C GLN A 43 8.09 -3.38 6.07
N GLU A 44 6.76 -3.47 5.96
CA GLU A 44 5.99 -4.62 6.52
C GLU A 44 6.49 -5.98 5.98
N LEU A 45 7.16 -5.99 4.82
CA LEU A 45 7.79 -7.19 4.25
C LEU A 45 9.00 -7.72 5.05
N ALA A 46 9.64 -6.87 5.86
CA ALA A 46 10.88 -7.18 6.58
C ALA A 46 10.71 -7.29 8.12
N ALA A 47 9.66 -6.67 8.69
CA ALA A 47 9.50 -6.56 10.14
C ALA A 47 8.68 -7.70 10.79
N GLU A 48 7.96 -8.50 10.02
CA GLU A 48 7.00 -9.50 10.55
C GLU A 48 7.62 -10.87 10.87
N GLU A 49 8.93 -10.97 11.12
CA GLU A 49 9.58 -12.25 11.46
C GLU A 49 9.21 -12.77 12.87
N THR A 50 8.50 -11.99 13.70
CA THR A 50 8.30 -12.33 15.13
C THR A 50 6.88 -12.73 15.51
N GLU A 51 5.85 -12.39 14.73
CA GLU A 51 4.44 -12.71 15.05
C GLU A 51 3.91 -13.76 14.04
N GLU A 52 4.28 -15.03 14.25
CA GLU A 52 3.82 -16.18 13.46
C GLU A 52 2.35 -16.57 13.73
N GLY A 53 1.43 -15.61 13.64
CA GLY A 53 0.00 -15.88 13.58
C GLY A 53 -0.44 -16.38 12.19
N PRO A 54 -1.51 -17.18 12.08
CA PRO A 54 -2.09 -17.56 10.79
C PRO A 54 -2.60 -16.35 10.00
N GLU A 55 -2.92 -15.24 10.68
CA GLU A 55 -3.39 -13.99 10.06
C GLU A 55 -2.25 -13.22 9.38
N THR A 56 -1.09 -13.09 10.04
CA THR A 56 0.13 -12.46 9.49
C THR A 56 0.60 -13.17 8.21
N LYS A 57 0.62 -14.51 8.23
CA LYS A 57 0.99 -15.32 7.06
C LYS A 57 0.01 -15.16 5.89
N ARG A 58 -1.28 -15.03 6.16
CA ARG A 58 -2.30 -14.77 5.12
C ARG A 58 -2.15 -13.40 4.51
N ARG A 59 -1.98 -12.34 5.33
CA ARG A 59 -1.79 -10.97 4.85
C ARG A 59 -0.57 -10.84 3.92
N ARG A 60 0.55 -11.47 4.29
CA ARG A 60 1.76 -11.51 3.45
C ARG A 60 1.54 -12.22 2.11
N THR A 61 0.86 -13.37 2.14
CA THR A 61 0.58 -14.14 0.91
C THR A 61 -0.37 -13.37 -0.01
N ASP A 62 -1.43 -12.79 0.55
CA ASP A 62 -2.38 -11.96 -0.19
C ASP A 62 -1.69 -10.75 -0.82
N LYS A 63 -0.77 -10.10 -0.10
CA LYS A 63 0.04 -8.99 -0.62
C LYS A 63 0.91 -9.41 -1.80
N GLN A 64 1.68 -10.49 -1.68
CA GLN A 64 2.53 -10.98 -2.77
C GLN A 64 1.73 -11.34 -4.02
N VAL A 65 0.59 -12.01 -3.84
CA VAL A 65 -0.33 -12.30 -4.94
C VAL A 65 -0.89 -11.00 -5.53
N GLY A 66 -1.30 -10.06 -4.68
CA GLY A 66 -1.84 -8.77 -5.08
C GLY A 66 -0.84 -7.92 -5.87
N GLU A 67 0.43 -7.87 -5.48
CA GLU A 67 1.51 -7.20 -6.20
C GLU A 67 1.68 -7.78 -7.61
N GLY A 68 1.70 -9.11 -7.74
CA GLY A 68 1.76 -9.78 -9.05
C GLY A 68 0.55 -9.42 -9.94
N LEU A 69 -0.66 -9.41 -9.36
CA LEU A 69 -1.88 -9.04 -10.07
C LEU A 69 -1.87 -7.58 -10.55
N ILE A 70 -1.31 -6.67 -9.75
CA ILE A 70 -1.13 -5.26 -10.11
C ILE A 70 -0.11 -5.14 -11.25
N MET A 71 1.01 -5.88 -11.19
CA MET A 71 1.98 -5.89 -12.28
C MET A 71 1.37 -6.39 -13.60
N ASP A 72 0.65 -7.50 -13.57
CA ASP A 72 -0.05 -8.04 -14.75
C ASP A 72 -1.04 -7.01 -15.33
N PHE A 73 -1.77 -6.31 -14.47
CA PHE A 73 -2.68 -5.24 -14.89
C PHE A 73 -1.92 -4.08 -15.55
N LEU A 74 -0.84 -3.60 -14.93
CA LEU A 74 -0.03 -2.50 -15.48
C LEU A 74 0.62 -2.87 -16.82
N GLU A 75 1.06 -4.11 -16.99
CA GLU A 75 1.60 -4.60 -18.27
C GLU A 75 0.52 -4.68 -19.36
N LYS A 76 -0.68 -5.15 -19.02
CA LYS A 76 -1.82 -5.14 -19.94
C LYS A 76 -2.20 -3.73 -20.36
N VAL A 77 -2.25 -2.78 -19.41
CA VAL A 77 -2.56 -1.38 -19.72
C VAL A 77 -1.46 -0.75 -20.58
N LYS A 78 -0.19 -1.03 -20.29
CA LYS A 78 0.94 -0.52 -21.07
C LYS A 78 0.97 -1.05 -22.50
N SER A 79 0.49 -2.27 -22.73
CA SER A 79 0.43 -2.90 -24.05
C SER A 79 -0.79 -2.51 -24.89
N LEU A 80 -1.72 -1.71 -24.33
CA LEU A 80 -2.85 -1.19 -25.11
C LEU A 80 -2.37 -0.20 -26.18
N PRO A 81 -2.84 -0.32 -27.44
CA PRO A 81 -2.56 0.63 -28.50
C PRO A 81 -3.39 1.91 -28.32
N VAL A 82 -3.03 2.73 -27.34
CA VAL A 82 -3.72 4.00 -27.01
C VAL A 82 -3.73 4.97 -28.20
N SER A 83 -2.80 4.81 -29.14
CA SER A 83 -2.70 5.68 -30.34
C SER A 83 -3.76 5.37 -31.41
N ASP A 84 -4.32 4.16 -31.42
CA ASP A 84 -5.25 3.72 -32.47
C ASP A 84 -6.72 3.73 -32.02
N MET A 85 -6.99 3.93 -30.72
CA MET A 85 -8.32 3.83 -30.12
C MET A 85 -8.89 5.20 -29.73
N ASN A 86 -10.22 5.31 -29.71
CA ASN A 86 -10.89 6.53 -29.24
C ASN A 86 -10.90 6.59 -27.69
N ASP A 87 -10.88 7.79 -27.10
CA ASP A 87 -10.86 8.00 -25.64
C ASP A 87 -12.00 7.25 -24.91
N ALA A 88 -13.16 7.12 -25.55
CA ALA A 88 -14.32 6.41 -25.01
C ALA A 88 -14.09 4.88 -24.93
N GLU A 89 -13.37 4.32 -25.89
CA GLU A 89 -13.04 2.89 -25.95
C GLU A 89 -11.95 2.57 -24.93
N VAL A 90 -10.92 3.40 -24.83
CA VAL A 90 -9.86 3.27 -23.82
C VAL A 90 -10.45 3.31 -22.41
N LYS A 91 -11.37 4.25 -22.12
CA LYS A 91 -12.05 4.31 -20.81
C LYS A 91 -12.90 3.08 -20.51
N THR A 92 -13.53 2.49 -21.52
CA THR A 92 -14.36 1.30 -21.36
C THR A 92 -13.48 0.09 -21.05
N GLU A 93 -12.34 -0.02 -21.73
CA GLU A 93 -11.41 -1.12 -21.52
C GLU A 93 -10.68 -1.04 -20.19
N LEU A 94 -10.30 0.17 -19.75
CA LEU A 94 -9.76 0.38 -18.40
C LEU A 94 -10.78 0.04 -17.30
N ARG A 95 -12.07 0.35 -17.49
CA ARG A 95 -13.12 -0.07 -16.54
C ARG A 95 -13.22 -1.59 -16.49
N ARG A 96 -13.24 -2.26 -17.64
CA ARG A 96 -13.30 -3.72 -17.73
C ARG A 96 -12.11 -4.37 -17.00
N MET A 97 -10.90 -3.89 -17.25
CA MET A 97 -9.70 -4.40 -16.59
C MET A 97 -9.69 -4.12 -15.07
N LYS A 98 -10.27 -2.99 -14.63
CA LYS A 98 -10.46 -2.69 -13.21
C LYS A 98 -11.46 -3.65 -12.55
N GLU A 99 -12.59 -3.92 -13.19
CA GLU A 99 -13.60 -4.88 -12.71
C GLU A 99 -13.01 -6.29 -12.61
N GLU A 100 -12.18 -6.72 -13.57
CA GLU A 100 -11.45 -7.98 -13.49
C GLU A 100 -10.51 -8.04 -12.28
N LEU A 101 -9.86 -6.92 -11.94
CA LEU A 101 -8.96 -6.85 -10.80
C LEU A 101 -9.73 -6.90 -9.47
N GLU A 102 -10.88 -6.23 -9.39
CA GLU A 102 -11.79 -6.28 -8.24
C GLU A 102 -12.41 -7.68 -8.07
N ALA A 103 -12.73 -8.37 -9.16
CA ALA A 103 -13.30 -9.73 -9.13
C ALA A 103 -12.35 -10.79 -8.54
N LYS A 104 -11.04 -10.54 -8.51
CA LYS A 104 -10.06 -11.43 -7.88
C LYS A 104 -10.13 -11.41 -6.34
N ASN A 105 -10.93 -10.51 -5.75
CA ASN A 105 -11.27 -10.44 -4.32
C ASN A 105 -10.06 -10.55 -3.38
N ASN A 106 -8.97 -9.89 -3.75
CA ASN A 106 -7.76 -9.84 -2.95
C ASN A 106 -7.86 -8.71 -1.91
N SER A 107 -7.55 -9.04 -0.65
CA SER A 107 -7.68 -8.12 0.48
C SER A 107 -6.77 -6.89 0.35
N PHE A 108 -5.52 -7.08 -0.09
CA PHE A 108 -4.53 -6.03 -0.32
C PHE A 108 -4.95 -5.05 -1.41
N ILE A 109 -5.41 -5.55 -2.57
CA ILE A 109 -5.90 -4.69 -3.66
C ILE A 109 -7.11 -3.84 -3.21
N SER A 110 -8.02 -4.45 -2.45
CA SER A 110 -9.21 -3.78 -1.94
C SER A 110 -8.86 -2.64 -0.97
N GLU A 111 -7.81 -2.81 -0.18
CA GLU A 111 -7.29 -1.79 0.75
C GLU A 111 -6.68 -0.61 -0.01
N ILE A 112 -5.84 -0.86 -1.01
CA ILE A 112 -5.28 0.17 -1.90
C ILE A 112 -6.40 0.99 -2.56
N LEU A 113 -7.40 0.32 -3.13
CA LEU A 113 -8.51 1.00 -3.83
C LEU A 113 -9.34 1.89 -2.89
N LYS A 114 -9.62 1.45 -1.66
CA LYS A 114 -10.32 2.28 -0.66
C LYS A 114 -9.56 3.55 -0.35
N ARG A 115 -8.24 3.46 -0.23
CA ARG A 115 -7.38 4.61 0.06
C ARG A 115 -7.38 5.62 -1.09
N CYS A 116 -7.29 5.17 -2.33
CA CYS A 116 -7.35 6.05 -3.50
C CYS A 116 -8.70 6.80 -3.63
N VAL A 117 -9.81 6.20 -3.19
CA VAL A 117 -11.14 6.85 -3.23
C VAL A 117 -11.30 7.89 -2.12
N SER A 118 -10.61 7.74 -0.99
CA SER A 118 -10.66 8.66 0.15
C SER A 118 -9.87 9.97 -0.05
N VAL A 119 -9.00 10.08 -1.06
CA VAL A 119 -8.23 11.29 -1.37
C VAL A 119 -9.01 12.22 -2.32
N LYS A 120 -10.25 12.55 -1.94
CA LYS A 120 -11.08 13.57 -2.61
C LYS A 120 -11.47 14.69 -1.67
#